data_AF-R2QCE9-F1
#
_entry.id   AF-R2QCE9-F1
#
_cell.length_a   1.000
_cell.length_b   1.000
_cell.length_c   1.000
_cell.angle_alpha   90.00
_cell.angle_beta   90.00
_cell.angle_gamma   90.00
#
_symmetry.space_group_name_H-M   'P 1'
#
loop_
_entity.id
_entity.type
_entity.pdbx_description
1 polymer ?
#
loop_
_entity_poly.entity_id
_entity_poly.type
_entity_poly.pdbx_seq_one_letter_code
_entity_poly.pdbx_strand_id
1 'polypeptide(L)'
;MKWKVNNVTKLSIDYFKKYKLYYVAGVTVIIAWFVYLVFFWNFYHEMYFWVDKDVRYVVQLIFISSFYLTEIMIVTTCYFLLLLSSLFLLFFFFFKNIKEVSFGKSTLVTMICFGIVPLCCSISLLVTLCWPYFLAMLIASFAIVYITYAITKYLYEDNQERYTDKECIKEAGPFSQREEAETYSNEFISYWMPYFKKQSFTLVSEIKHKDKGYLVEIYTSEHQNEFNSFS
;
A
#
# COMPACT_ATOMS: atom_id res chain seq x y z
N MET A 1 -6.50 35.73 9.19
CA MET A 1 -6.72 34.77 8.07
C MET A 1 -5.46 34.46 7.24
N LYS A 2 -4.50 35.40 7.08
CA LYS A 2 -3.22 35.17 6.33
C LYS A 2 -2.26 34.10 6.91
N TRP A 3 -2.26 33.89 8.23
CA TRP A 3 -1.32 32.97 8.89
C TRP A 3 -1.57 31.49 8.57
N LYS A 4 -2.84 31.10 8.32
CA LYS A 4 -3.22 29.71 8.03
C LYS A 4 -2.89 29.29 6.59
N VAL A 5 -2.87 30.25 5.65
CA VAL A 5 -2.63 30.00 4.21
C VAL A 5 -1.14 29.74 3.94
N ASN A 6 -0.23 30.43 4.65
CA ASN A 6 1.22 30.24 4.49
C ASN A 6 1.71 28.88 5.01
N ASN A 7 1.09 28.33 6.05
CA ASN A 7 1.50 27.02 6.58
C ASN A 7 1.03 25.86 5.69
N VAL A 8 -0.14 25.97 5.05
CA VAL A 8 -0.66 24.93 4.12
C VAL A 8 0.18 24.88 2.84
N THR A 9 0.54 26.04 2.29
CA THR A 9 1.36 26.12 1.07
C THR A 9 2.79 25.60 1.30
N LYS A 10 3.42 25.94 2.43
CA LYS A 10 4.76 25.44 2.76
C LYS A 10 4.78 23.92 2.96
N LEU A 11 3.78 23.37 3.66
CA LEU A 11 3.65 21.91 3.86
C LEU A 11 3.46 21.15 2.52
N SER A 12 2.70 21.72 1.58
CA SER A 12 2.49 21.11 0.26
C SER A 12 3.75 21.07 -0.61
N ILE A 13 4.60 22.09 -0.51
CA ILE A 13 5.84 22.18 -1.29
C ILE A 13 6.88 21.17 -0.78
N ASP A 14 7.01 21.02 0.54
CA ASP A 14 7.92 20.04 1.13
C ASP A 14 7.46 18.59 0.87
N TYR A 15 6.14 18.34 0.89
CA TYR A 15 5.58 17.05 0.52
C TYR A 15 5.83 16.72 -0.96
N PHE A 16 5.62 17.68 -1.87
CA PHE A 16 5.92 17.50 -3.29
C PHE A 16 7.40 17.21 -3.54
N LYS A 17 8.31 17.89 -2.83
CA LYS A 17 9.76 17.65 -2.93
C LYS A 17 10.14 16.25 -2.46
N LYS A 18 9.50 15.75 -1.40
CA LYS A 18 9.72 14.40 -0.84
C LYS A 18 9.24 13.28 -1.78
N TYR A 19 8.14 13.48 -2.50
CA TYR A 19 7.57 12.49 -3.43
C TYR A 19 7.73 12.87 -4.91
N LYS A 20 8.71 13.72 -5.25
CA LYS A 20 8.90 14.23 -6.62
C LYS A 20 8.93 13.12 -7.68
N LEU A 21 9.68 12.03 -7.43
CA LEU A 21 9.78 10.90 -8.34
C LEU A 21 8.41 10.24 -8.59
N TYR A 22 7.60 10.11 -7.54
CA TYR A 22 6.26 9.54 -7.63
C TYR A 22 5.33 10.40 -8.48
N TYR A 23 5.34 11.72 -8.26
CA TYR A 23 4.54 12.64 -9.08
C TYR A 23 4.99 12.63 -10.55
N VAL A 24 6.29 12.59 -10.83
CA VAL A 24 6.82 12.48 -12.20
C VAL A 24 6.38 11.15 -12.85
N ALA A 25 6.49 10.04 -12.13
CA ALA A 25 6.04 8.74 -12.60
C ALA A 25 4.52 8.73 -12.86
N GLY A 26 3.73 9.29 -11.94
CA GLY A 26 2.27 9.37 -12.07
C GLY A 26 1.83 10.20 -13.27
N VAL A 27 2.45 11.37 -13.49
CA VAL A 27 2.19 12.20 -14.68
C VAL A 27 2.58 11.47 -15.97
N THR A 28 3.72 10.77 -15.97
CA THR A 28 4.17 9.98 -17.12
C THR A 28 3.17 8.88 -17.47
N VAL A 29 2.68 8.16 -16.45
CA VAL A 29 1.65 7.12 -16.61
C VAL A 29 0.35 7.71 -17.16
N ILE A 30 -0.08 8.87 -16.67
CA ILE A 30 -1.27 9.56 -17.20
C ILE A 30 -1.10 9.90 -18.68
N ILE A 31 0.03 10.48 -19.08
CA ILE A 31 0.31 10.80 -20.49
C ILE A 31 0.27 9.53 -21.34
N ALA A 32 0.88 8.45 -20.84
CA ALA A 32 0.89 7.16 -21.54
C ALA A 32 -0.52 6.57 -21.70
N TRP A 33 -1.42 6.75 -20.73
CA TRP A 33 -2.84 6.39 -20.86
C TRP A 33 -3.54 7.18 -21.98
N PHE A 34 -3.31 8.49 -22.06
CA PHE A 34 -3.90 9.30 -23.13
C PHE A 34 -3.40 8.88 -24.51
N VAL A 35 -2.09 8.68 -24.66
CA VAL A 35 -1.50 8.20 -25.91
C VAL A 35 -2.08 6.84 -26.28
N TYR A 36 -2.13 5.90 -25.32
CA TYR A 36 -2.70 4.58 -25.51
C TYR A 36 -4.16 4.64 -25.97
N LEU A 37 -5.00 5.48 -25.34
CA LEU A 37 -6.41 5.61 -25.73
C LEU A 37 -6.57 6.15 -27.15
N VAL A 38 -5.77 7.13 -27.56
CA VAL A 38 -5.82 7.65 -28.94
C VAL A 38 -5.48 6.55 -29.94
N PHE A 39 -4.41 5.77 -29.69
CA PHE A 39 -4.04 4.65 -30.54
C PHE A 39 -5.13 3.58 -30.58
N PHE A 40 -5.66 3.20 -29.41
CA PHE A 40 -6.72 2.20 -29.33
C PHE A 40 -7.98 2.64 -30.06
N TRP A 41 -8.43 3.89 -29.92
CA TRP A 41 -9.65 4.36 -30.56
C TRP A 41 -9.52 4.43 -32.08
N ASN A 42 -8.36 4.83 -32.60
CA ASN A 42 -8.10 4.81 -34.05
C ASN A 42 -8.17 3.37 -34.59
N PHE A 43 -7.48 2.44 -33.93
CA PHE A 43 -7.54 1.01 -34.26
C PHE A 43 -8.97 0.45 -34.17
N TYR A 44 -9.66 0.73 -33.07
CA TYR A 44 -11.01 0.23 -32.82
C TYR A 44 -12.00 0.74 -33.85
N HIS A 45 -11.91 2.01 -34.24
CA HIS A 45 -12.79 2.58 -35.26
C HIS A 45 -12.61 1.89 -36.62
N GLU A 46 -11.36 1.66 -37.02
CA GLU A 46 -11.05 0.93 -38.26
C GLU A 46 -11.61 -0.51 -38.20
N MET A 47 -11.30 -1.24 -37.14
CA MET A 47 -11.79 -2.62 -36.96
C MET A 47 -13.33 -2.68 -36.93
N TYR A 48 -13.98 -1.80 -36.16
CA TYR A 48 -15.44 -1.79 -35.99
C TYR A 48 -16.19 -1.47 -37.29
N PHE A 49 -15.56 -0.73 -38.22
CA PHE A 49 -16.14 -0.44 -39.53
C PHE A 49 -16.32 -1.72 -40.37
N TRP A 50 -15.39 -2.68 -40.25
CA TRP A 50 -15.39 -3.91 -41.03
C TRP A 50 -16.24 -5.03 -40.41
N VAL A 51 -16.68 -4.88 -39.17
CA VAL A 51 -17.50 -5.87 -38.47
C VAL A 51 -18.96 -5.73 -38.88
N ASP A 52 -19.56 -6.82 -39.35
CA ASP A 52 -21.00 -6.89 -39.58
C ASP A 52 -21.76 -6.76 -38.26
N LYS A 53 -22.67 -5.78 -38.19
CA LYS A 53 -23.40 -5.42 -36.97
C LYS A 53 -24.65 -6.25 -36.76
N ASP A 54 -25.13 -6.94 -37.80
CA ASP A 54 -26.36 -7.73 -37.76
C ASP A 54 -26.12 -9.18 -37.28
N VAL A 55 -24.86 -9.61 -37.25
CA VAL A 55 -24.49 -10.94 -36.74
C VAL A 55 -24.37 -10.97 -35.22
N ARG A 56 -24.50 -12.16 -34.64
CA ARG A 56 -24.37 -12.37 -33.20
C ARG A 56 -22.98 -11.96 -32.70
N TYR A 57 -22.92 -11.40 -31.49
CA TYR A 57 -21.68 -10.95 -30.83
C TYR A 57 -20.53 -11.98 -30.87
N VAL A 58 -20.81 -13.26 -30.64
CA VAL A 58 -19.78 -14.31 -30.67
C VAL A 58 -19.13 -14.43 -32.06
N VAL A 59 -19.91 -14.27 -33.13
CA VAL A 59 -19.40 -14.29 -34.50
C VAL A 59 -18.54 -13.06 -34.77
N GLN A 60 -18.96 -11.88 -34.30
CA GLN A 60 -18.16 -10.65 -34.38
C GLN A 60 -16.81 -10.83 -33.67
N LEU A 61 -16.81 -11.42 -32.47
CA LEU A 61 -15.60 -11.62 -31.70
C LEU A 61 -14.65 -12.64 -32.36
N ILE A 62 -15.19 -13.71 -32.96
CA ILE A 62 -14.39 -14.67 -33.74
C ILE A 62 -13.78 -14.01 -34.97
N PHE A 63 -14.55 -13.18 -35.70
CA PHE A 63 -14.04 -12.43 -36.84
C PHE A 63 -12.88 -11.51 -36.42
N ILE A 64 -13.08 -10.72 -35.37
CA ILE A 64 -12.07 -9.83 -34.79
C ILE A 64 -10.81 -10.61 -34.39
N SER A 65 -10.98 -11.76 -33.72
CA SER A 65 -9.87 -12.66 -33.34
C SER A 65 -9.12 -13.25 -34.53
N SER A 66 -9.77 -13.39 -35.68
CA SER A 66 -9.17 -14.07 -36.83
C SER A 66 -8.39 -13.11 -37.72
N PHE A 67 -8.89 -11.87 -37.85
CA PHE A 67 -8.32 -10.88 -38.77
C PHE A 67 -7.44 -9.83 -38.08
N TYR A 68 -7.66 -9.55 -36.79
CA TYR A 68 -6.97 -8.49 -36.05
C TYR A 68 -6.24 -9.00 -34.80
N LEU A 69 -5.92 -10.31 -34.75
CA LEU A 69 -5.35 -10.94 -33.56
C LEU A 69 -4.10 -10.23 -33.06
N THR A 70 -3.18 -9.92 -33.97
CA THR A 70 -1.88 -9.35 -33.66
C THR A 70 -2.05 -7.98 -33.01
N GLU A 71 -2.87 -7.13 -33.61
CA GLU A 71 -3.17 -5.79 -33.14
C GLU A 71 -3.86 -5.82 -31.78
N ILE A 72 -4.84 -6.73 -31.60
CA ILE A 72 -5.53 -6.94 -30.32
C ILE A 72 -4.54 -7.36 -29.24
N MET A 73 -3.64 -8.29 -29.54
CA MET A 73 -2.64 -8.76 -28.60
C MET A 73 -1.69 -7.62 -28.19
N ILE A 74 -1.28 -6.77 -29.14
CA ILE A 74 -0.44 -5.60 -28.83
C ILE A 74 -1.19 -4.62 -27.93
N VAL A 75 -2.40 -4.19 -28.29
CA VAL A 75 -3.14 -3.19 -27.50
C VAL A 75 -3.52 -3.72 -26.12
N THR A 76 -3.91 -5.00 -26.01
CA THR A 76 -4.24 -5.62 -24.72
C THR A 76 -3.02 -5.82 -23.83
N THR A 77 -1.86 -6.14 -24.41
CA THR A 77 -0.59 -6.21 -23.68
C THR A 77 -0.15 -4.82 -23.18
N CYS A 78 -0.24 -3.80 -24.03
CA CYS A 78 0.04 -2.41 -23.62
C CYS A 78 -0.88 -1.97 -22.49
N TYR A 79 -2.17 -2.26 -22.59
CA TYR A 79 -3.15 -2.01 -21.53
C TYR A 79 -2.77 -2.72 -20.23
N PHE A 80 -2.43 -4.01 -20.30
CA PHE A 80 -2.02 -4.79 -19.14
C PHE A 80 -0.81 -4.16 -18.43
N LEU A 81 0.23 -3.78 -19.18
CA LEU A 81 1.42 -3.15 -18.61
C LEU A 81 1.12 -1.77 -18.00
N LEU A 82 0.30 -0.96 -18.66
CA LEU A 82 -0.15 0.35 -18.17
C LEU A 82 -0.96 0.25 -16.88
N LEU A 83 -1.92 -0.68 -16.85
CA LEU A 83 -2.75 -0.93 -15.69
C LEU A 83 -1.92 -1.46 -14.53
N LEU A 84 -1.05 -2.44 -14.78
CA LEU A 84 -0.15 -3.00 -13.78
C LEU A 84 0.78 -1.95 -13.19
N SER A 85 1.39 -1.10 -14.04
CA SER A 85 2.21 0.03 -13.60
C SER A 85 1.43 1.02 -12.75
N SER A 86 0.20 1.36 -13.15
CA SER A 86 -0.69 2.27 -12.41
C SER A 86 -1.04 1.71 -11.02
N LEU A 87 -1.41 0.44 -10.96
CA LEU A 87 -1.76 -0.24 -9.71
C LEU A 87 -0.55 -0.36 -8.78
N PHE A 88 0.63 -0.73 -9.30
CA PHE A 88 1.86 -0.78 -8.49
C PHE A 88 2.26 0.59 -7.98
N LEU A 89 2.13 1.64 -8.80
CA LEU A 89 2.41 3.01 -8.38
C LEU A 89 1.51 3.39 -7.20
N LEU A 90 0.19 3.16 -7.28
CA LEU A 90 -0.74 3.38 -6.18
C LEU A 90 -0.39 2.53 -4.94
N PHE A 91 -0.06 1.26 -5.16
CA PHE A 91 0.30 0.31 -4.11
C PHE A 91 1.56 0.73 -3.33
N PHE A 92 2.64 1.08 -4.03
CA PHE A 92 3.88 1.55 -3.39
C PHE A 92 3.66 2.86 -2.64
N PHE A 93 2.86 3.76 -3.19
CA PHE A 93 2.51 5.02 -2.52
C PHE A 93 1.70 4.79 -1.25
N PHE A 94 0.76 3.84 -1.28
CA PHE A 94 -0.01 3.41 -0.11
C PHE A 94 0.92 2.92 1.00
N PHE A 95 1.77 1.93 0.70
CA PHE A 95 2.67 1.34 1.68
C PHE A 95 3.66 2.35 2.26
N LYS A 96 4.20 3.24 1.42
CA LYS A 96 5.15 4.26 1.89
C LYS A 96 4.48 5.26 2.84
N ASN A 97 3.23 5.67 2.57
CA ASN A 97 2.52 6.64 3.41
C ASN A 97 1.99 6.04 4.72
N ILE A 98 1.61 4.75 4.74
CA ILE A 98 1.25 4.06 5.98
C ILE A 98 2.45 4.00 6.93
N LYS A 99 3.65 3.67 6.41
CA LYS A 99 4.87 3.57 7.22
C LYS A 99 5.26 4.88 7.91
N GLU A 100 4.92 6.02 7.32
CA GLU A 100 5.34 7.33 7.81
C GLU A 100 4.27 8.03 8.68
N VAL A 101 3.22 7.31 9.12
CA VAL A 101 2.10 7.83 9.94
C VAL A 101 1.50 9.12 9.36
N SER A 102 1.57 9.24 8.03
CA SER A 102 1.23 10.44 7.26
C SER A 102 -0.04 10.19 6.43
N PHE A 103 -1.00 9.43 6.98
CA PHE A 103 -2.27 9.18 6.30
C PHE A 103 -3.22 10.38 6.48
N GLY A 104 -2.88 11.48 5.79
CA GLY A 104 -3.65 12.71 5.79
C GLY A 104 -4.54 12.88 4.56
N LYS A 105 -5.37 13.92 4.56
CA LYS A 105 -6.25 14.28 3.43
C LYS A 105 -5.49 14.44 2.10
N SER A 106 -4.24 14.91 2.14
CA SER A 106 -3.40 15.11 0.94
C SER A 106 -3.03 13.80 0.23
N THR A 107 -2.79 12.74 1.00
CA THR A 107 -2.45 11.40 0.48
C THR A 107 -3.64 10.82 -0.27
N LEU A 108 -4.83 10.92 0.33
CA LEU A 108 -6.08 10.44 -0.25
C LEU A 108 -6.41 11.17 -1.56
N VAL A 109 -6.30 12.51 -1.58
CA VAL A 109 -6.49 13.30 -2.80
C VAL A 109 -5.53 12.87 -3.90
N THR A 110 -4.25 12.67 -3.57
CA THR A 110 -3.24 12.25 -4.55
C THR A 110 -3.55 10.87 -5.14
N MET A 111 -3.97 9.91 -4.31
CA MET A 111 -4.39 8.59 -4.76
C MET A 111 -5.61 8.63 -5.66
N ILE A 112 -6.62 9.44 -5.33
CA ILE A 112 -7.80 9.62 -6.18
C ILE A 112 -7.38 10.21 -7.53
N CYS A 113 -6.57 11.26 -7.54
CA CYS A 113 -6.13 11.90 -8.78
C CYS A 113 -5.40 10.93 -9.73
N PHE A 114 -4.52 10.07 -9.20
CA PHE A 114 -3.81 9.09 -10.03
C PHE A 114 -4.63 7.81 -10.31
N GLY A 115 -5.60 7.47 -9.48
CA GLY A 115 -6.44 6.27 -9.66
C GLY A 115 -7.63 6.47 -10.59
N ILE A 116 -8.18 7.69 -10.67
CA ILE A 116 -9.38 7.95 -11.47
C ILE A 116 -9.13 7.81 -12.97
N VAL A 117 -7.95 8.22 -13.46
CA VAL A 117 -7.63 8.15 -14.89
C VAL A 117 -7.57 6.70 -15.39
N PRO A 118 -6.76 5.79 -14.80
CA PRO A 118 -6.78 4.37 -15.18
C PRO A 118 -8.18 3.76 -15.07
N LEU A 119 -8.94 4.10 -14.03
CA LEU A 119 -10.29 3.56 -13.83
C LEU A 119 -11.25 3.99 -14.95
N CYS A 120 -11.28 5.28 -15.30
CA CYS A 120 -12.09 5.78 -16.41
C CYS A 120 -11.65 5.17 -17.75
N CYS A 121 -10.35 5.03 -17.99
CA CYS A 121 -9.83 4.40 -19.20
C CYS A 121 -10.27 2.94 -19.31
N SER A 122 -10.14 2.16 -18.22
CA SER A 122 -10.57 0.76 -18.19
C SER A 122 -12.07 0.61 -18.43
N ILE A 123 -12.91 1.45 -17.82
CA ILE A 123 -14.35 1.45 -18.07
C ILE A 123 -14.64 1.72 -19.55
N SER A 124 -13.97 2.69 -20.15
CA SER A 124 -14.13 3.01 -21.57
C SER A 124 -13.83 1.81 -22.48
N LEU A 125 -12.81 1.01 -22.16
CA LEU A 125 -12.44 -0.18 -22.94
C LEU A 125 -13.45 -1.32 -22.75
N LEU A 126 -14.05 -1.44 -21.57
CA LEU A 126 -15.05 -2.47 -21.26
C LEU A 126 -16.41 -2.26 -21.95
N VAL A 127 -16.64 -1.10 -22.56
CA VAL A 127 -17.86 -0.83 -23.35
C VAL A 127 -17.71 -1.26 -24.82
N THR A 128 -16.50 -1.64 -25.25
CA THR A 128 -16.21 -2.00 -26.64
C THR A 128 -16.52 -3.46 -26.98
N LEU A 129 -16.59 -3.83 -28.26
CA LEU A 129 -16.71 -5.24 -28.67
C LEU A 129 -15.54 -6.12 -28.18
N CYS A 130 -14.38 -5.52 -27.93
CA CYS A 130 -13.18 -6.23 -27.46
C CYS A 130 -13.12 -6.35 -25.92
N TRP A 131 -14.19 -6.01 -25.20
CA TRP A 131 -14.20 -6.00 -23.74
C TRP A 131 -13.75 -7.31 -23.07
N PRO A 132 -13.97 -8.54 -23.61
CA PRO A 132 -13.56 -9.74 -22.90
C PRO A 132 -12.03 -9.85 -22.75
N TYR A 133 -11.27 -9.38 -23.74
CA TYR A 133 -9.80 -9.36 -23.65
C TYR A 133 -9.33 -8.38 -22.58
N PHE A 134 -9.93 -7.18 -22.54
CA PHE A 134 -9.59 -6.18 -21.53
C PHE A 134 -10.02 -6.60 -20.12
N LEU A 135 -11.14 -7.29 -19.98
CA LEU A 135 -11.57 -7.85 -18.70
C LEU A 135 -10.59 -8.90 -18.21
N ALA A 136 -10.15 -9.82 -19.08
CA ALA A 136 -9.16 -10.83 -18.71
C ALA A 136 -7.86 -10.18 -18.21
N MET A 137 -7.35 -9.18 -18.92
CA MET A 137 -6.15 -8.43 -18.52
C MET A 137 -6.35 -7.64 -17.22
N LEU A 138 -7.55 -7.10 -17.00
CA LEU A 138 -7.90 -6.41 -15.76
C LEU A 138 -7.84 -7.36 -14.57
N ILE A 139 -8.51 -8.53 -14.67
CA ILE A 139 -8.51 -9.55 -13.62
C ILE A 139 -7.08 -10.02 -13.35
N ALA A 140 -6.30 -10.30 -14.39
CA ALA A 140 -4.90 -10.72 -14.25
C ALA A 140 -4.05 -9.65 -13.52
N SER A 141 -4.23 -8.37 -13.85
CA SER A 141 -3.50 -7.27 -13.21
C SER A 141 -3.83 -7.17 -11.72
N PHE A 142 -5.12 -7.23 -11.36
CA PHE A 142 -5.55 -7.23 -9.97
C PHE A 142 -5.04 -8.45 -9.20
N ALA A 143 -5.06 -9.63 -9.82
CA ALA A 143 -4.54 -10.85 -9.20
C ALA A 143 -3.04 -10.73 -8.88
N ILE A 144 -2.23 -10.21 -9.80
CA ILE A 144 -0.79 -10.00 -9.57
C ILE A 144 -0.53 -9.03 -8.43
N VAL A 145 -1.24 -7.89 -8.41
CA VAL A 145 -1.10 -6.90 -7.35
C VAL A 145 -1.57 -7.45 -6.00
N TYR A 146 -2.65 -8.23 -5.99
CA TYR A 146 -3.14 -8.90 -4.79
C TYR A 146 -2.15 -9.94 -4.26
N ILE A 147 -1.59 -10.79 -5.12
CA ILE A 147 -0.55 -11.75 -4.73
C ILE A 147 0.65 -11.01 -4.16
N THR A 148 1.09 -9.94 -4.83
CA THR A 148 2.20 -9.12 -4.34
C THR A 148 1.88 -8.51 -2.99
N TYR A 149 0.64 -8.01 -2.80
CA TYR A 149 0.16 -7.51 -1.51
C TYR A 149 0.18 -8.61 -0.44
N ALA A 150 -0.35 -9.79 -0.72
CA ALA A 150 -0.41 -10.90 0.21
C ALA A 150 1.00 -11.34 0.65
N ILE A 151 1.94 -11.47 -0.30
CA ILE A 151 3.36 -11.77 -0.02
C ILE A 151 3.98 -10.66 0.83
N THR A 152 3.79 -9.40 0.42
CA THR A 152 4.33 -8.25 1.13
C THR A 152 3.78 -8.19 2.55
N LYS A 153 2.47 -8.36 2.70
CA LYS A 153 1.78 -8.37 4.00
C LYS A 153 2.27 -9.51 4.88
N TYR A 154 2.35 -10.74 4.36
CA TYR A 154 2.86 -11.89 5.11
C TYR A 154 4.30 -11.69 5.56
N LEU A 155 5.18 -11.23 4.67
CA LEU A 155 6.55 -10.86 5.01
C LEU A 155 6.64 -9.73 6.05
N TYR A 156 5.67 -8.82 6.09
CA TYR A 156 5.64 -7.76 7.10
C TYR A 156 4.98 -8.20 8.41
N GLU A 157 3.90 -8.98 8.40
CA GLU A 157 3.24 -9.47 9.62
C GLU A 157 4.15 -10.46 10.37
N ASP A 158 4.89 -11.31 9.66
CA ASP A 158 5.89 -12.21 10.28
C ASP A 158 7.10 -11.44 10.84
N ASN A 159 7.27 -10.17 10.45
CA ASN A 159 8.28 -9.24 10.97
C ASN A 159 7.68 -8.09 11.83
N GLN A 160 6.38 -8.12 12.14
CA GLN A 160 5.68 -7.09 12.90
C GLN A 160 4.76 -7.68 13.97
N GLU A 161 5.32 -8.47 14.88
CA GLU A 161 5.04 -8.19 16.29
C GLU A 161 5.70 -6.84 16.64
N ARG A 162 5.15 -5.74 16.13
CA ARG A 162 5.65 -4.39 16.42
C ARG A 162 5.12 -3.99 17.78
N TYR A 163 5.84 -4.39 18.81
CA TYR A 163 5.69 -3.77 20.11
C TYR A 163 5.90 -2.26 19.97
N THR A 164 5.02 -1.47 20.58
CA THR A 164 5.12 -0.01 20.65
C THR A 164 5.88 0.41 21.90
N ASP A 165 6.47 1.61 21.96
CA ASP A 165 7.07 2.12 23.20
C ASP A 165 5.99 2.18 24.29
N LYS A 166 6.27 1.59 25.46
CA LYS A 166 5.36 1.42 26.60
C LYS A 166 4.19 0.47 26.38
N GLU A 167 4.29 -0.46 25.44
CA GLU A 167 3.30 -1.52 25.30
C GLU A 167 3.40 -2.51 26.45
N CYS A 168 2.29 -2.75 27.17
CA CYS A 168 2.25 -3.74 28.23
C CYS A 168 2.24 -5.15 27.62
N ILE A 169 3.37 -5.84 27.73
CA ILE A 169 3.56 -7.21 27.22
C ILE A 169 2.93 -8.21 28.18
N LYS A 170 3.00 -7.93 29.49
CA LYS A 170 2.54 -8.85 30.51
C LYS A 170 2.11 -8.13 31.78
N GLU A 171 0.93 -8.52 32.26
CA GLU A 171 0.46 -8.23 33.62
C GLU A 171 0.47 -9.55 34.42
N ALA A 172 1.05 -9.54 35.61
CA ALA A 172 1.11 -10.70 36.50
C ALA A 172 0.85 -10.33 37.96
N GLY A 173 0.13 -11.20 38.66
CA GLY A 173 -0.26 -11.02 40.06
C GLY A 173 -1.74 -11.34 40.29
N PRO A 174 -2.30 -10.98 41.46
CA PRO A 174 -1.61 -10.32 42.58
C PRO A 174 -0.68 -11.28 43.33
N PHE A 175 0.54 -10.83 43.62
CA PHE A 175 1.52 -11.50 44.48
C PHE A 175 1.34 -11.06 45.93
N SER A 176 1.62 -11.97 46.87
CA SER A 176 1.43 -11.69 48.29
C SER A 176 2.60 -10.89 48.86
N GLN A 177 3.81 -11.07 48.33
CA GLN A 177 5.01 -10.34 48.74
C GLN A 177 5.64 -9.59 47.57
N ARG A 178 6.29 -8.46 47.87
CA ARG A 178 7.02 -7.67 46.87
C ARG A 178 8.19 -8.46 46.27
N GLU A 179 8.86 -9.27 47.09
CA GLU A 179 9.99 -10.11 46.67
C GLU A 179 9.59 -11.16 45.63
N GLU A 180 8.37 -11.71 45.75
CA GLU A 180 7.81 -12.64 44.76
C GLU A 180 7.56 -11.94 43.42
N ALA A 181 7.01 -10.72 43.45
CA ALA A 181 6.78 -9.89 42.27
C ALA A 181 8.11 -9.48 41.58
N GLU A 182 9.12 -9.11 42.36
CA GLU A 182 10.46 -8.77 41.85
C GLU A 182 11.14 -9.98 41.20
N THR A 183 11.09 -11.14 41.86
CA THR A 183 11.66 -12.40 41.35
C THR A 183 11.01 -12.79 40.02
N TYR A 184 9.67 -12.78 39.96
CA TYR A 184 8.94 -13.06 38.72
C TYR A 184 9.32 -12.10 37.59
N SER A 185 9.40 -10.80 37.89
CA SER A 185 9.75 -9.80 36.87
C SER A 185 11.16 -10.00 36.33
N ASN A 186 12.13 -10.32 37.18
CA ASN A 186 13.52 -10.54 36.80
C ASN A 186 13.69 -11.82 35.97
N GLU A 187 12.99 -12.90 36.33
CA GLU A 187 12.98 -14.14 35.55
C GLU A 187 12.38 -13.93 34.17
N PHE A 188 11.24 -13.24 34.08
CA PHE A 188 10.60 -12.95 32.80
C PHE A 188 11.47 -12.06 31.92
N ILE A 189 12.00 -10.97 32.47
CA ILE A 189 12.88 -10.03 31.77
C ILE A 189 14.12 -10.77 31.28
N SER A 190 14.81 -11.53 32.13
CA SER A 190 16.04 -12.24 31.75
C SER A 190 15.82 -13.29 30.65
N TYR A 191 14.70 -14.02 30.70
CA TYR A 191 14.35 -15.01 29.69
C TYR A 191 14.01 -14.37 28.33
N TRP A 192 13.24 -13.28 28.32
CA TRP A 192 12.72 -12.67 27.10
C TRP A 192 13.59 -11.54 26.53
N MET A 193 14.49 -10.94 27.31
CA MET A 193 15.38 -9.84 26.87
C MET A 193 16.13 -10.15 25.56
N PRO A 194 16.70 -11.35 25.32
CA PRO A 194 17.39 -11.64 24.07
C PRO A 194 16.49 -11.57 22.82
N TYR A 195 15.21 -11.90 22.97
CA TYR A 195 14.22 -11.81 21.89
C TYR A 195 13.90 -10.34 21.58
N PHE A 196 13.58 -9.53 22.59
CA PHE A 196 13.24 -8.12 22.42
C PHE A 196 14.43 -7.25 21.99
N LYS A 197 15.66 -7.59 22.44
CA LYS A 197 16.88 -6.89 22.01
C LYS A 197 17.16 -7.05 20.51
N LYS A 198 16.82 -8.20 19.91
CA LYS A 198 16.89 -8.39 18.45
C LYS A 198 15.94 -7.47 17.68
N GLN A 199 14.88 -7.01 18.34
CA GLN A 199 13.87 -6.10 17.80
C GLN A 199 14.11 -4.63 18.20
N SER A 200 15.27 -4.28 18.79
CA SER A 200 15.62 -2.94 19.28
C SER A 200 14.79 -2.42 20.46
N PHE A 201 14.13 -3.32 21.20
CA PHE A 201 13.40 -3.00 22.42
C PHE A 201 14.13 -3.50 23.67
N THR A 202 13.89 -2.82 24.78
CA THR A 202 14.26 -3.24 26.13
C THR A 202 12.99 -3.53 26.93
N LEU A 203 13.07 -4.47 27.88
CA LEU A 203 11.97 -4.75 28.79
C LEU A 203 12.19 -4.03 30.11
N VAL A 204 11.15 -3.36 30.60
CA VAL A 204 11.14 -2.68 31.88
C VAL A 204 9.92 -3.16 32.66
N SER A 205 10.08 -3.37 33.98
CA SER A 205 8.98 -3.72 34.88
C SER A 205 8.61 -2.55 35.78
N GLU A 206 7.32 -2.43 36.08
CA GLU A 206 6.78 -1.59 37.15
C GLU A 206 5.97 -2.47 38.10
N ILE A 207 6.23 -2.34 39.40
CA ILE A 207 5.52 -3.09 40.44
C ILE A 207 4.60 -2.12 41.17
N LYS A 208 3.29 -2.33 41.03
CA LYS A 208 2.25 -1.51 41.67
C LYS A 208 1.63 -2.28 42.83
N HIS A 209 1.45 -1.60 43.96
CA HIS A 209 0.67 -2.14 45.07
C HIS A 209 -0.81 -1.81 44.86
N LYS A 210 -1.66 -2.84 44.73
CA LYS A 210 -3.14 -2.72 44.68
C LYS A 210 -3.74 -3.43 45.88
N ASP A 211 -4.99 -3.11 46.24
CA ASP A 211 -5.69 -3.55 47.47
C ASP A 211 -5.59 -5.05 47.83
N LYS A 212 -5.26 -5.92 46.87
CA LYS A 212 -5.16 -7.38 47.03
C LYS A 212 -3.73 -7.95 46.88
N GLY A 213 -2.69 -7.10 46.79
CA GLY A 213 -1.30 -7.52 46.67
C GLY A 213 -0.49 -6.72 45.64
N TYR A 214 0.69 -7.23 45.29
CA TYR A 214 1.59 -6.60 44.32
C TYR A 214 1.29 -7.08 42.90
N LEU A 215 1.32 -6.17 41.94
CA LEU A 215 1.04 -6.45 40.54
C LEU A 215 2.22 -5.96 39.69
N VAL A 216 2.69 -6.83 38.81
CA VAL A 216 3.82 -6.56 37.91
C VAL A 216 3.27 -6.25 36.54
N GLU A 217 3.63 -5.08 36.01
CA GLU A 217 3.42 -4.70 34.61
C GLU A 217 4.78 -4.67 33.91
N ILE A 218 4.94 -5.44 32.84
CA ILE A 218 6.16 -5.48 32.03
C ILE A 218 5.86 -4.84 30.69
N TYR A 219 6.65 -3.83 30.33
CA TYR A 219 6.49 -3.05 29.12
C TYR A 219 7.77 -2.96 28.30
N THR A 220 7.60 -2.73 27.00
CA THR A 220 8.69 -2.38 26.10
C THR A 220 9.12 -0.93 26.30
N SER A 221 10.42 -0.67 26.19
CA SER A 221 10.98 0.67 26.06
C SER A 221 11.95 0.69 24.89
N GLU A 222 11.81 1.67 23.99
CA GLU A 222 12.75 1.87 22.90
C GLU A 222 14.15 2.15 23.44
N HIS A 223 15.16 1.51 22.86
CA HIS A 223 16.55 1.79 23.21
C HIS A 223 16.90 3.23 22.83
N GLN A 224 16.87 4.16 23.80
CA GLN A 224 17.52 5.45 23.62
C GLN A 224 19.01 5.17 23.50
N ASN A 225 19.57 5.30 22.29
CA ASN A 225 21.00 5.48 22.15
C ASN A 225 21.34 6.81 22.81
N GLU A 226 21.86 6.78 24.04
CA GLU A 226 22.57 7.89 24.66
C GLU A 226 23.81 8.21 23.82
N PHE A 227 23.62 8.89 22.70
CA PHE A 227 24.66 9.56 21.93
C PHE A 227 24.29 11.04 21.88
N ASN A 228 24.34 11.69 23.04
CA ASN A 228 24.41 13.15 23.20
C ASN A 228 24.81 13.48 24.65
N SER A 229 26.04 13.12 25.02
CA SER A 229 26.68 13.62 26.23
C SER A 229 28.20 13.73 26.08
N PHE A 230 28.66 14.37 25.00
CA PHE A 230 29.94 15.08 25.00
C PHE A 230 29.81 16.32 24.11
N SER A 231 29.30 17.39 24.73
CA SER A 231 29.57 18.78 24.36
C SER A 231 30.69 19.31 25.23
#